data_AF-A0A0G1YNJ6-F1
#
_entry.id   AF-A0A0G1YNJ6-F1
#
_cell.length_a   1.000
_cell.length_b   1.000
_cell.length_c   1.000
_cell.angle_alpha   90.00
_cell.angle_beta   90.00
_cell.angle_gamma   90.00
#
_symmetry.space_group_name_H-M   'P 1'
#
loop_
_entity.id
_entity.type
_entity.pdbx_description
1 polymer ?
#
loop_
_entity_poly.entity_id
_entity_poly.type
_entity_poly.pdbx_seq_one_letter_code
_entity_poly.pdbx_strand_id
1 'polypeptide(L)'
;MPRELVKSPRAMEAVLSNLWIDQGETTYFHRKWKGQVRPVFSLEIASFGGEMHFYVWTWATHRRVTEASFYAQYPEIELVEVEDYASKFKFDPEVYTVYAQDYRYEPRSDAYPIKTYIEFELEKDPKEEYKVDPLAEIIESMSNIHPQEQVWVQIVFTTCKDYRRKPKGSWFETEPRYIGVIQDEVEKIRKEAVGDPEKEPWRRSVRIQFYRQTEQIKAMERNLGKHPFNVGVRGVYIA
;
A
#
# COMPACT_ATOMS: atom_id res chain seq x y z
N MET A 1 -16.36 -1.10 -14.16
CA MET A 1 -15.69 0.20 -14.38
C MET A 1 -16.08 0.76 -15.74
N PRO A 2 -16.13 2.08 -15.92
CA PRO A 2 -16.25 2.71 -17.24
C PRO A 2 -15.14 2.23 -18.19
N ARG A 3 -15.45 2.15 -19.48
CA ARG A 3 -14.51 1.65 -20.51
C ARG A 3 -13.34 2.59 -20.79
N GLU A 4 -13.50 3.89 -20.55
CA GLU A 4 -12.47 4.90 -20.80
C GLU A 4 -12.31 5.75 -19.55
N LEU A 5 -11.26 5.52 -18.78
CA LEU A 5 -10.93 6.31 -17.59
C LEU A 5 -9.56 6.96 -17.80
N VAL A 6 -9.56 8.15 -18.38
CA VAL A 6 -8.33 8.86 -18.83
C VAL A 6 -7.58 9.53 -17.65
N LYS A 7 -7.97 9.26 -16.41
CA LYS A 7 -7.33 9.87 -15.23
C LYS A 7 -6.03 9.15 -14.86
N SER A 8 -5.00 9.94 -14.57
CA SER A 8 -3.74 9.41 -14.05
C SER A 8 -3.96 8.70 -12.70
N PRO A 9 -3.20 7.62 -12.40
CA PRO A 9 -3.19 6.97 -11.09
C PRO A 9 -2.94 7.93 -9.91
N ARG A 10 -2.34 9.10 -10.17
CA ARG A 10 -2.16 10.17 -9.18
C ARG A 10 -3.48 10.62 -8.54
N ALA A 11 -4.61 10.54 -9.24
CA ALA A 11 -5.92 10.87 -8.65
C ALA A 11 -6.30 9.93 -7.49
N MET A 12 -5.83 8.67 -7.52
CA MET A 12 -6.06 7.70 -6.45
C MET A 12 -5.31 8.09 -5.17
N GLU A 13 -4.20 8.84 -5.25
CA GLU A 13 -3.50 9.32 -4.06
C GLU A 13 -4.39 10.24 -3.22
N ALA A 14 -5.22 11.06 -3.87
CA ALA A 14 -6.18 11.92 -3.16
C ALA A 14 -7.28 11.09 -2.49
N VAL A 15 -7.76 10.03 -3.15
CA VAL A 15 -8.73 9.09 -2.54
C VAL A 15 -8.12 8.44 -1.30
N LEU A 16 -6.92 7.85 -1.43
CA LEU A 16 -6.22 7.20 -0.32
C LEU A 16 -5.94 8.19 0.82
N SER A 17 -5.54 9.42 0.50
CA SER A 17 -5.32 10.47 1.52
C SER A 17 -6.58 10.76 2.33
N ASN A 18 -7.76 10.78 1.70
CA ASN A 18 -9.03 10.96 2.41
C ASN A 18 -9.41 9.73 3.27
N LEU A 19 -8.95 8.53 2.91
CA LEU A 19 -9.12 7.32 3.69
C LEU A 19 -8.13 7.18 4.86
N TRP A 20 -7.21 8.13 5.02
CA TRP A 20 -6.32 8.19 6.19
C TRP A 20 -7.10 8.73 7.41
N ILE A 21 -7.88 7.86 8.03
CA ILE A 21 -8.77 8.20 9.15
C ILE A 21 -8.22 7.59 10.45
N ASP A 22 -7.94 8.45 11.43
CA ASP A 22 -7.44 8.05 12.76
C ASP A 22 -8.55 7.95 13.83
N GLN A 23 -9.81 8.15 13.44
CA GLN A 23 -10.92 8.02 14.38
C GLN A 23 -11.12 6.56 14.76
N GLY A 24 -10.92 6.22 16.02
CA GLY A 24 -11.13 4.86 16.52
C GLY A 24 -10.29 4.52 17.74
N GLU A 25 -9.13 5.14 17.91
CA GLU A 25 -8.23 4.87 19.05
C GLU A 25 -7.96 6.14 19.88
N THR A 26 -8.66 6.33 21.00
CA THR A 26 -8.50 7.57 21.80
C THR A 26 -7.41 7.46 22.87
N THR A 27 -7.40 6.36 23.64
CA THR A 27 -6.51 6.19 24.81
C THR A 27 -6.06 4.75 24.93
N TYR A 28 -4.98 4.50 25.68
CA TYR A 28 -4.49 3.15 25.96
C TYR A 28 -5.58 2.22 26.50
N PHE A 29 -6.42 2.70 27.42
CA PHE A 29 -7.57 1.96 27.94
C PHE A 29 -8.56 1.56 26.83
N HIS A 30 -8.89 2.48 25.94
CA HIS A 30 -9.79 2.23 24.81
C HIS A 30 -9.23 1.18 23.84
N ARG A 31 -7.92 1.21 23.57
CA ARG A 31 -7.26 0.25 22.69
C ARG A 31 -7.13 -1.14 23.31
N LYS A 32 -6.65 -1.22 24.55
CA LYS A 32 -6.30 -2.50 25.19
C LYS A 32 -7.46 -3.16 25.92
N TRP A 33 -8.36 -2.37 26.50
CA TRP A 33 -9.49 -2.90 27.28
C TRP A 33 -10.79 -2.95 26.48
N LYS A 34 -11.12 -1.88 25.76
CA LYS A 34 -12.33 -1.85 24.91
C LYS A 34 -12.11 -2.44 23.53
N GLY A 35 -10.88 -2.82 23.18
CA GLY A 35 -10.55 -3.42 21.88
C GLY A 35 -10.81 -2.49 20.69
N GLN A 36 -10.84 -1.16 20.91
CA GLN A 36 -11.04 -0.24 19.79
C GLN A 36 -9.82 -0.24 18.87
N VAL A 37 -10.08 -0.35 17.57
CA VAL A 37 -9.08 -0.37 16.52
C VAL A 37 -9.35 0.76 15.52
N ARG A 38 -8.33 1.13 14.74
CA ARG A 38 -8.50 2.07 13.63
C ARG A 38 -9.31 1.43 12.50
N PRO A 39 -10.01 2.24 11.68
CA PRO A 39 -10.67 1.77 10.49
C PRO A 39 -9.72 0.98 9.60
N VAL A 40 -10.19 -0.17 9.16
CA VAL A 40 -9.50 -1.03 8.20
C VAL A 40 -10.24 -0.89 6.87
N PHE A 41 -9.49 -0.80 5.79
CA PHE A 41 -10.00 -0.77 4.43
C PHE A 41 -9.33 -1.87 3.61
N SER A 42 -9.95 -2.29 2.52
CA SER A 42 -9.36 -3.22 1.58
C SER A 42 -9.65 -2.78 0.15
N LEU A 43 -8.65 -2.89 -0.73
CA LEU A 43 -8.82 -2.82 -2.18
C LEU A 43 -8.59 -4.22 -2.73
N GLU A 44 -9.57 -4.76 -3.45
CA GLU A 44 -9.58 -6.17 -3.78
C GLU A 44 -9.88 -6.41 -5.25
N ILE A 45 -9.23 -7.42 -5.78
CA ILE A 45 -9.47 -7.99 -7.10
C ILE A 45 -9.84 -9.44 -6.86
N ALA A 46 -11.01 -9.86 -7.32
CA ALA A 46 -11.42 -11.26 -7.26
C ALA A 46 -11.81 -11.74 -8.66
N SER A 47 -11.36 -12.95 -8.99
CA SER A 47 -11.79 -13.67 -10.18
C SER A 47 -12.60 -14.89 -9.76
N PHE A 48 -13.77 -15.06 -10.38
CA PHE A 48 -14.63 -16.23 -10.22
C PHE A 48 -14.80 -16.89 -11.59
N GLY A 49 -14.13 -18.01 -11.82
CA GLY A 49 -14.18 -18.69 -13.11
C GLY A 49 -13.74 -17.84 -14.30
N GLY A 50 -12.84 -16.87 -14.07
CA GLY A 50 -12.35 -15.93 -15.08
C GLY A 50 -13.10 -14.59 -15.14
N GLU A 51 -14.24 -14.46 -14.44
CA GLU A 51 -14.94 -13.18 -14.34
C GLU A 51 -14.28 -12.29 -13.28
N MET A 52 -13.77 -11.13 -13.72
CA MET A 52 -13.03 -10.18 -12.87
C MET A 52 -13.96 -9.19 -12.19
N HIS A 53 -13.83 -9.08 -10.86
CA HIS A 53 -14.53 -8.11 -10.03
C HIS A 53 -13.55 -7.30 -9.19
N PHE A 54 -13.90 -6.03 -8.97
CA PHE A 54 -13.14 -5.10 -8.13
C PHE A 54 -13.99 -4.70 -6.94
N TYR A 55 -13.43 -4.82 -5.74
CA TYR A 55 -14.14 -4.47 -4.51
C TYR A 55 -13.36 -3.45 -3.68
N VAL A 56 -14.11 -2.64 -2.95
CA VAL A 56 -13.61 -1.79 -1.88
C VAL A 56 -14.31 -2.22 -0.61
N TRP A 57 -13.56 -2.74 0.35
CA TRP A 57 -14.10 -3.08 1.66
C TRP A 57 -13.90 -1.93 2.63
N THR A 58 -14.97 -1.56 3.34
CA THR A 58 -14.99 -0.50 4.34
C THR A 58 -16.04 -0.81 5.40
N TRP A 59 -15.89 -0.26 6.61
CA TRP A 59 -16.93 -0.38 7.63
C TRP A 59 -18.18 0.39 7.23
N ALA A 60 -19.35 -0.10 7.62
CA ALA A 60 -20.64 0.54 7.34
C ALA A 60 -20.69 2.02 7.78
N THR A 61 -20.03 2.36 8.89
CA THR A 61 -19.92 3.74 9.39
C THR A 61 -19.11 4.67 8.49
N HIS A 62 -18.16 4.13 7.72
CA HIS A 62 -17.27 4.89 6.84
C HIS A 62 -17.68 4.84 5.36
N ARG A 63 -18.69 4.05 5.00
CA ARG A 63 -19.21 3.92 3.63
C ARG A 63 -19.37 5.25 2.91
N ARG A 64 -20.08 6.21 3.52
CA ARG A 64 -20.34 7.53 2.89
C ARG A 64 -19.06 8.31 2.61
N VAL A 65 -18.07 8.21 3.49
CA VAL A 65 -16.77 8.88 3.31
C VAL A 65 -15.97 8.21 2.20
N THR A 66 -16.00 6.88 2.15
CA THR A 66 -15.39 6.10 1.07
C THR A 66 -16.02 6.46 -0.27
N GLU A 67 -17.34 6.34 -0.41
CA GLU A 67 -18.08 6.68 -1.64
C GLU A 67 -17.79 8.12 -2.10
N ALA A 68 -17.90 9.10 -1.20
CA ALA A 68 -17.63 10.50 -1.52
C ALA A 68 -16.19 10.74 -1.99
N SER A 69 -15.21 10.05 -1.40
CA SER A 69 -13.80 10.16 -1.79
C SER A 69 -13.55 9.63 -3.20
N PHE A 70 -14.16 8.50 -3.53
CA PHE A 70 -14.09 7.91 -4.86
C PHE A 70 -14.82 8.78 -5.88
N TYR A 71 -16.06 9.21 -5.63
CA TYR A 71 -16.82 10.04 -6.56
C TYR A 71 -16.18 11.41 -6.81
N ALA A 72 -15.49 11.99 -5.81
CA ALA A 72 -14.78 13.26 -5.97
C ALA A 72 -13.65 13.16 -7.02
N GLN A 73 -12.97 12.02 -7.09
CA GLN A 73 -11.88 11.80 -8.05
C GLN A 73 -12.34 11.07 -9.31
N TYR A 74 -13.39 10.29 -9.23
CA TYR A 74 -13.91 9.45 -10.31
C TYR A 74 -15.44 9.57 -10.33
N PRO A 75 -16.01 10.65 -10.90
CA PRO A 75 -17.46 10.86 -10.89
C PRO A 75 -18.24 9.85 -11.76
N GLU A 76 -17.54 9.16 -12.66
CA GLU A 76 -18.14 8.23 -13.64
C GLU A 76 -18.19 6.78 -13.15
N ILE A 77 -17.52 6.44 -12.05
CA ILE A 77 -17.61 5.08 -11.51
C ILE A 77 -18.97 4.89 -10.86
N GLU A 78 -19.44 3.64 -10.79
CA GLU A 78 -20.62 3.26 -10.02
C GLU A 78 -20.18 2.37 -8.88
N LEU A 79 -20.48 2.77 -7.65
CA LEU A 79 -20.23 1.96 -6.45
C LEU A 79 -21.54 1.34 -5.99
N VAL A 80 -21.60 0.01 -6.02
CA VAL A 80 -22.76 -0.78 -5.57
C VAL A 80 -22.37 -1.54 -4.31
N GLU A 81 -23.21 -1.47 -3.29
CA GLU A 81 -23.07 -2.30 -2.10
C GLU A 81 -23.43 -3.74 -2.44
N VAL A 82 -22.55 -4.66 -2.09
CA VAL A 82 -22.71 -6.10 -2.32
C VAL A 82 -22.39 -6.84 -1.03
N GLU A 83 -22.95 -8.04 -0.89
CA GLU A 83 -22.56 -8.95 0.18
C GLU A 83 -21.12 -9.42 0.00
N ASP A 84 -20.43 -9.68 1.11
CA ASP A 84 -19.06 -10.17 1.11
C ASP A 84 -18.97 -11.53 0.39
N TYR A 85 -18.24 -11.57 -0.73
CA TYR A 85 -18.06 -12.78 -1.53
C TYR A 85 -17.35 -13.88 -0.74
N ALA A 86 -16.44 -13.54 0.17
CA ALA A 86 -15.71 -14.51 0.96
C ALA A 86 -16.63 -15.22 1.96
N SER A 87 -17.67 -14.54 2.44
CA SER A 87 -18.68 -15.12 3.34
C SER A 87 -19.58 -16.17 2.66
N LYS A 88 -19.70 -16.12 1.32
CA LYS A 88 -20.48 -17.07 0.53
C LYS A 88 -19.72 -18.37 0.28
N PHE A 89 -18.40 -18.32 0.31
CA PHE A 89 -17.56 -19.49 0.12
C PHE A 89 -17.63 -20.41 1.34
N LYS A 90 -18.08 -21.65 1.12
CA LYS A 90 -18.07 -22.70 2.14
C LYS A 90 -16.94 -23.67 1.82
N PHE A 91 -15.90 -23.62 2.64
CA PHE A 91 -14.77 -24.52 2.49
C PHE A 91 -15.16 -25.96 2.81
N ASP A 92 -14.87 -26.86 1.87
CA ASP A 92 -14.98 -28.31 2.03
C ASP A 92 -13.64 -28.92 1.57
N PRO A 93 -12.86 -29.56 2.47
CA PRO A 93 -11.55 -30.11 2.12
C PRO A 93 -11.61 -31.30 1.17
N GLU A 94 -12.77 -31.93 0.97
CA GLU A 94 -12.94 -33.00 -0.02
C GLU A 94 -13.17 -32.46 -1.43
N VAL A 95 -13.66 -31.22 -1.53
CA VAL A 95 -14.04 -30.58 -2.80
C VAL A 95 -12.98 -29.56 -3.25
N TYR A 96 -12.40 -28.80 -2.32
CA TYR A 96 -11.56 -27.65 -2.62
C TYR A 96 -10.15 -27.78 -2.05
N THR A 97 -9.17 -27.41 -2.87
CA THR A 97 -7.80 -27.12 -2.46
C THR A 97 -7.62 -25.61 -2.38
N VAL A 98 -7.28 -25.12 -1.18
CA VAL A 98 -7.04 -23.69 -0.95
C VAL A 98 -5.56 -23.43 -0.74
N TYR A 99 -5.00 -22.52 -1.52
CA TYR A 99 -3.66 -21.97 -1.33
C TYR A 99 -3.77 -20.49 -0.96
N ALA A 100 -3.47 -20.18 0.31
CA ALA A 100 -3.43 -18.81 0.81
C ALA A 100 -1.99 -18.38 1.08
N GLN A 101 -1.64 -17.18 0.65
CA GLN A 101 -0.30 -16.61 0.82
C GLN A 101 -0.37 -15.13 1.20
N ASP A 102 0.57 -14.73 2.04
CA ASP A 102 0.83 -13.32 2.31
C ASP A 102 2.06 -12.87 1.52
N TYR A 103 1.94 -11.74 0.82
CA TYR A 103 3.06 -11.15 0.11
C TYR A 103 3.89 -10.33 1.08
N ARG A 104 5.19 -10.60 1.11
CA ARG A 104 6.16 -9.85 1.89
C ARG A 104 7.18 -9.21 0.98
N TYR A 105 7.43 -7.92 1.20
CA TYR A 105 8.48 -7.20 0.49
C TYR A 105 9.87 -7.58 1.02
N GLU A 106 10.81 -7.84 0.11
CA GLU A 106 12.21 -8.11 0.42
C GLU A 106 13.12 -7.06 -0.25
N PRO A 107 14.14 -6.51 0.45
CA PRO A 107 14.50 -6.81 1.84
C PRO A 107 13.45 -6.28 2.83
N ARG A 108 13.27 -6.98 3.95
CA ARG A 108 12.32 -6.64 5.02
C ARG A 108 12.65 -5.31 5.73
N SER A 109 12.45 -4.19 5.05
CA SER A 109 12.59 -2.84 5.58
C SER A 109 11.54 -1.92 4.97
N ASP A 110 10.73 -1.32 5.85
CA ASP A 110 9.70 -0.35 5.49
C ASP A 110 10.30 0.98 4.95
N ALA A 111 11.63 1.13 5.03
CA ALA A 111 12.34 2.29 4.51
C ALA A 111 12.32 2.35 2.98
N TYR A 112 12.25 1.20 2.32
CA TYR A 112 12.41 1.10 0.88
C TYR A 112 11.05 1.16 0.15
N PRO A 113 10.84 2.16 -0.72
CA PRO A 113 9.61 2.25 -1.51
C PRO A 113 9.50 1.09 -2.52
N ILE A 114 8.30 0.54 -2.67
CA ILE A 114 7.94 -0.23 -3.87
C ILE A 114 7.91 0.68 -5.09
N LYS A 115 8.06 0.10 -6.29
CA LYS A 115 7.84 0.84 -7.53
C LYS A 115 6.38 1.25 -7.63
N THR A 116 6.13 2.49 -7.99
CA THR A 116 4.81 3.10 -8.11
C THR A 116 4.59 3.61 -9.53
N TYR A 117 3.41 4.17 -9.79
CA TYR A 117 3.04 4.76 -11.07
C TYR A 117 4.04 5.81 -11.59
N ILE A 118 4.85 6.43 -10.71
CA ILE A 118 5.89 7.38 -11.10
C ILE A 118 7.06 6.67 -11.79
N GLU A 119 7.52 5.55 -11.25
CA GLU A 119 8.58 4.73 -11.84
C GLU A 119 8.13 4.06 -13.14
N PHE A 120 6.82 3.79 -13.28
CA PHE A 120 6.20 3.33 -14.52
C PHE A 120 5.80 4.46 -15.47
N GLU A 121 6.10 5.72 -15.11
CA GLU A 121 5.85 6.91 -15.92
C GLU A 121 4.39 7.12 -16.34
N LEU A 122 3.43 6.52 -15.61
CA LEU A 122 1.99 6.54 -15.92
C LEU A 122 1.34 7.93 -15.77
N GLU A 123 2.10 8.92 -15.28
CA GLU A 123 1.68 10.33 -15.18
C GLU A 123 2.09 11.17 -16.39
N LYS A 124 3.15 10.79 -17.14
CA LYS A 124 3.80 11.69 -18.10
C LYS A 124 3.10 11.75 -19.46
N ASP A 125 2.54 10.65 -19.94
CA ASP A 125 1.91 10.58 -21.26
C ASP A 125 0.40 10.31 -21.20
N PRO A 126 -0.44 11.16 -21.83
CA PRO A 126 -1.88 10.92 -21.91
C PRO A 126 -2.25 9.85 -22.94
N LYS A 127 -1.34 9.48 -23.86
CA LYS A 127 -1.58 8.44 -24.86
C LYS A 127 -1.43 7.06 -24.25
N GLU A 128 -2.49 6.26 -24.28
CA GLU A 128 -2.52 4.91 -23.71
C GLU A 128 -1.54 3.93 -24.37
N GLU A 129 -1.22 4.16 -25.66
CA GLU A 129 -0.39 3.25 -26.48
C GLU A 129 1.03 3.00 -25.93
N TYR A 130 1.57 3.92 -25.12
CA TYR A 130 2.92 3.80 -24.55
C TYR A 130 2.93 3.42 -23.06
N LYS A 131 1.75 3.23 -22.46
CA LYS A 131 1.64 2.87 -21.05
C LYS A 131 1.81 1.36 -20.87
N VAL A 132 2.85 0.97 -20.15
CA VAL A 132 2.99 -0.41 -19.68
C VAL A 132 2.25 -0.52 -18.35
N ASP A 133 1.08 -1.20 -18.36
CA ASP A 133 0.32 -1.45 -17.15
C ASP A 133 1.00 -2.57 -16.31
N PRO A 134 1.47 -2.28 -15.09
CA PRO A 134 2.08 -3.29 -14.23
C PRO A 134 1.11 -4.37 -13.73
N LEU A 135 -0.20 -4.17 -13.87
CA LEU A 135 -1.22 -5.15 -13.46
C LEU A 135 -1.73 -6.02 -14.60
N ALA A 136 -1.34 -5.75 -15.86
CA ALA A 136 -1.84 -6.49 -17.02
C ALA A 136 -1.63 -8.00 -16.91
N GLU A 137 -0.41 -8.43 -16.53
CA GLU A 137 -0.07 -9.85 -16.37
C GLU A 137 -0.91 -10.53 -15.28
N ILE A 138 -1.16 -9.83 -14.17
CA ILE A 138 -1.97 -10.34 -13.06
C ILE A 138 -3.42 -10.48 -13.50
N ILE A 139 -3.97 -9.46 -14.17
CA ILE A 139 -5.36 -9.45 -14.64
C ILE A 139 -5.58 -10.53 -15.71
N GLU A 140 -4.65 -10.70 -16.66
CA GLU A 140 -4.71 -11.73 -17.69
C GLU A 140 -4.63 -13.14 -17.09
N SER A 141 -3.73 -13.34 -16.12
CA SER A 141 -3.62 -14.62 -15.42
C SER A 141 -4.89 -14.95 -14.64
N MET A 142 -5.48 -13.94 -13.98
CA MET A 142 -6.72 -14.11 -13.21
C MET A 142 -7.95 -14.30 -14.11
N SER A 143 -7.96 -13.76 -15.32
CA SER A 143 -9.07 -13.96 -16.26
C SER A 143 -9.05 -15.31 -16.97
N ASN A 144 -7.89 -15.98 -17.00
CA ASN A 144 -7.70 -17.28 -17.67
C ASN A 144 -7.66 -18.48 -16.71
N ILE A 145 -8.40 -18.40 -15.60
CA ILE A 145 -8.54 -19.51 -14.64
C ILE A 145 -9.68 -20.46 -15.03
N HIS A 146 -9.68 -21.67 -14.48
CA HIS A 146 -10.75 -22.63 -14.77
C HIS A 146 -12.12 -22.12 -14.24
N PRO A 147 -13.26 -22.44 -14.89
CA PRO A 147 -14.59 -21.93 -14.46
C PRO A 147 -15.02 -22.27 -13.02
N GLN A 148 -14.38 -23.25 -12.38
CA GLN A 148 -14.65 -23.66 -11.00
C GLN A 148 -13.65 -23.07 -9.99
N GLU A 149 -12.59 -22.42 -10.48
CA GLU A 149 -11.53 -21.83 -9.66
C GLU A 149 -11.86 -20.39 -9.27
N GLN A 150 -11.26 -19.95 -8.18
CA GLN A 150 -11.35 -18.57 -7.72
C GLN A 150 -9.98 -18.04 -7.31
N VAL A 151 -9.71 -16.78 -7.63
CA VAL A 151 -8.48 -16.10 -7.22
C VAL A 151 -8.81 -14.76 -6.61
N TRP A 152 -8.32 -14.51 -5.40
CA TRP A 152 -8.53 -13.27 -4.68
C TRP A 152 -7.19 -12.62 -4.37
N VAL A 153 -7.05 -11.34 -4.69
CA VAL A 153 -5.92 -10.51 -4.31
C VAL A 153 -6.46 -9.35 -3.51
N GLN A 154 -6.03 -9.22 -2.25
CA GLN A 154 -6.58 -8.25 -1.32
C GLN A 154 -5.44 -7.41 -0.72
N ILE A 155 -5.54 -6.10 -0.90
CA ILE A 155 -4.65 -5.11 -0.31
C ILE A 155 -5.38 -4.50 0.86
N VAL A 156 -5.09 -5.00 2.06
CA VAL A 156 -5.69 -4.54 3.31
C VAL A 156 -4.80 -3.44 3.90
N PHE A 157 -5.40 -2.33 4.29
CA PHE A 157 -4.64 -1.21 4.83
C PHE A 157 -5.37 -0.47 5.95
N THR A 158 -4.58 0.17 6.81
CA THR A 158 -5.05 1.05 7.88
C THR A 158 -4.03 2.16 8.13
N THR A 159 -4.45 3.23 8.80
CA THR A 159 -3.58 4.35 9.15
C THR A 159 -2.39 3.92 10.01
N CYS A 160 -1.17 4.25 9.57
CA CYS A 160 0.05 4.03 10.34
C CYS A 160 0.28 5.20 11.32
N LYS A 161 0.26 4.88 12.61
CA LYS A 161 0.69 5.77 13.72
C LYS A 161 1.55 5.01 14.71
N ASP A 162 2.40 4.14 14.18
CA ASP A 162 3.27 3.35 15.03
C ASP A 162 4.43 4.21 15.50
N TYR A 163 4.71 4.13 16.80
CA TYR A 163 5.84 4.80 17.43
C TYR A 163 6.91 3.78 17.77
N ARG A 164 8.16 4.17 17.67
CA ARG A 164 9.31 3.40 18.16
C ARG A 164 10.09 4.23 19.17
N ARG A 165 10.85 3.55 20.03
CA ARG A 165 11.86 4.23 20.84
C ARG A 165 12.96 4.75 19.94
N LYS A 166 13.37 5.99 20.13
CA LYS A 166 14.46 6.59 19.37
C LYS A 166 15.79 5.90 19.74
N PRO A 167 16.53 5.31 18.78
CA PRO A 167 17.73 4.54 19.08
C PRO A 167 18.84 5.31 19.83
N LYS A 168 18.90 6.63 19.64
CA LYS A 168 19.89 7.55 20.25
C LYS A 168 19.25 8.60 21.18
N GLY A 169 18.00 8.38 21.59
CA GLY A 169 17.25 9.31 22.44
C GLY A 169 17.28 8.94 23.93
N SER A 170 16.59 9.74 24.73
CA SER A 170 16.31 9.39 26.14
C SER A 170 15.46 8.11 26.22
N TRP A 171 15.47 7.43 27.38
CA TRP A 171 14.77 6.14 27.56
C TRP A 171 13.27 6.17 27.19
N PHE A 172 12.60 7.31 27.44
CA PHE A 172 11.19 7.54 27.13
C PHE A 172 10.96 8.33 25.83
N GLU A 173 12.02 8.67 25.10
CA GLU A 173 11.91 9.44 23.87
C GLU A 173 11.45 8.52 22.73
N THR A 174 10.27 8.83 22.19
CA THR A 174 9.66 8.08 21.09
C THR A 174 9.53 8.96 19.86
N GLU A 175 9.58 8.32 18.70
CA GLU A 175 9.37 8.97 17.41
C GLU A 175 8.45 8.11 16.52
N PRO A 176 7.82 8.69 15.48
CA PRO A 176 7.09 7.91 14.50
C PRO A 176 8.00 6.88 13.84
N ARG A 177 7.64 5.60 13.93
CA ARG A 177 8.45 4.47 13.46
C ARG A 177 8.83 4.63 11.99
N TYR A 178 7.85 4.91 11.14
CA TYR A 178 8.05 5.03 9.69
C TYR A 178 9.07 6.12 9.34
N ILE A 179 8.91 7.31 9.92
CA ILE A 179 9.81 8.46 9.68
C ILE A 179 11.23 8.13 10.16
N GLY A 180 11.35 7.60 11.38
CA GLY A 180 12.66 7.26 11.94
C GLY A 180 13.38 6.17 11.13
N VAL A 181 12.67 5.11 10.72
CA VAL A 181 13.25 4.02 9.92
C VAL A 181 13.79 4.52 8.58
N ILE A 182 13.06 5.42 7.91
CA ILE A 182 13.53 6.04 6.67
C ILE A 182 14.75 6.92 6.92
N GLN A 183 14.72 7.77 7.95
CA GLN A 183 15.83 8.68 8.26
C GLN A 183 17.12 7.92 8.59
N ASP A 184 17.03 6.86 9.40
CA ASP A 184 18.16 5.99 9.72
C ASP A 184 18.76 5.35 8.46
N GLU A 185 17.92 4.83 7.56
CA GLU A 185 18.39 4.17 6.36
C GLU A 185 18.97 5.16 5.35
N VAL A 186 18.40 6.37 5.24
CA VAL A 186 18.99 7.47 4.45
C VAL A 186 20.36 7.88 5.03
N GLU A 187 20.51 7.98 6.35
CA GLU A 187 21.79 8.26 6.99
C GLU A 187 22.82 7.15 6.68
N LYS A 188 22.40 5.89 6.73
CA LYS A 188 23.23 4.73 6.39
C LYS A 188 23.70 4.76 4.94
N ILE A 189 22.79 4.99 3.98
CA ILE A 189 23.13 5.12 2.55
C ILE A 189 24.13 6.27 2.33
N ARG A 190 23.94 7.41 3.00
CA ARG A 190 24.87 8.56 2.93
C ARG A 190 26.24 8.22 3.51
N LYS A 191 26.31 7.48 4.62
CA LYS A 191 27.57 7.02 5.22
C LYS A 191 28.30 6.01 4.34
N GLU A 192 27.59 5.09 3.70
CA GLU A 192 28.17 4.17 2.73
C GLU A 192 28.75 4.91 1.51
N ALA A 193 28.10 5.99 1.08
CA ALA A 193 28.54 6.80 -0.06
C ALA A 193 29.80 7.65 0.22
N VAL A 194 29.84 8.33 1.37
CA VAL A 194 30.83 9.38 1.67
C VAL A 194 31.84 8.94 2.74
N GLY A 195 31.58 7.85 3.48
CA GLY A 195 32.29 7.50 4.71
C GLY A 195 31.64 8.14 5.93
N ASP A 196 31.90 7.59 7.12
CA ASP A 196 31.29 8.06 8.36
C ASP A 196 31.88 9.43 8.76
N PRO A 197 31.09 10.53 8.76
CA PRO A 197 31.61 11.87 9.03
C PRO A 197 32.19 12.04 10.44
N GLU A 198 31.83 11.16 11.38
CA GLU A 198 32.40 11.15 12.73
C GLU A 198 33.81 10.54 12.75
N LYS A 199 34.10 9.59 11.86
CA LYS A 199 35.39 8.87 11.81
C LYS A 199 36.34 9.42 10.77
N GLU A 200 35.82 9.99 9.68
CA GLU A 200 36.60 10.52 8.56
C GLU A 200 36.21 11.98 8.27
N PRO A 201 36.59 12.95 9.13
CA PRO A 201 36.17 14.35 9.00
C PRO A 201 36.57 15.00 7.67
N TRP A 202 37.69 14.56 7.07
CA TRP A 202 38.18 15.03 5.76
C TRP A 202 37.24 14.65 4.61
N ARG A 203 36.41 13.61 4.75
CA ARG A 203 35.42 13.22 3.75
C ARG A 203 34.12 14.03 3.84
N ARG A 204 33.91 14.81 4.90
CA ARG A 204 32.72 15.67 5.08
C ARG A 204 32.52 16.69 3.95
N SER A 205 33.60 17.04 3.25
CA SER A 205 33.60 17.97 2.11
C SER A 205 33.45 17.27 0.74
N VAL A 206 33.48 15.94 0.70
CA VAL A 206 33.43 15.14 -0.53
C VAL A 206 31.96 14.91 -0.90
N ARG A 207 31.46 15.63 -1.91
CA ARG A 207 30.14 15.39 -2.49
C ARG A 207 30.26 14.45 -3.69
N ILE A 208 30.46 13.15 -3.43
CA ILE A 208 30.31 12.15 -4.49
C ILE A 208 28.83 11.77 -4.55
N GLN A 209 28.14 12.22 -5.60
CA GLN A 209 26.78 11.78 -5.86
C GLN A 209 26.81 10.52 -6.72
N PHE A 210 26.58 9.37 -6.11
CA PHE A 210 26.27 8.17 -6.88
C PHE A 210 24.83 8.28 -7.36
N TYR A 211 24.63 8.28 -8.68
CA TYR A 211 23.32 8.40 -9.31
C TYR A 211 22.27 7.48 -8.66
N ARG A 212 22.61 6.19 -8.48
CA ARG A 212 21.72 5.20 -7.84
C ARG A 212 21.27 5.58 -6.44
N GLN A 213 22.20 6.04 -5.59
CA GLN A 213 21.89 6.39 -4.20
C GLN A 213 21.10 7.69 -4.12
N THR A 214 21.41 8.66 -4.98
CA THR A 214 20.66 9.92 -5.05
C THR A 214 19.20 9.67 -5.45
N GLU A 215 18.96 8.85 -6.48
CA GLU A 215 17.59 8.51 -6.89
C GLU A 215 16.85 7.71 -5.82
N GLN A 216 17.53 6.78 -5.14
CA GLN A 216 16.95 6.03 -4.03
C GLN A 216 16.55 6.95 -2.86
N ILE A 217 17.42 7.88 -2.46
CA ILE A 217 17.13 8.86 -1.39
C ILE A 217 15.96 9.76 -1.81
N LYS A 218 15.93 10.25 -3.05
CA LYS A 218 14.81 11.06 -3.56
C LYS A 218 13.48 10.31 -3.47
N ALA A 219 13.45 9.03 -3.83
CA ALA A 219 12.24 8.21 -3.73
C ALA A 219 11.79 8.06 -2.27
N MET A 220 12.71 7.84 -1.33
CA MET A 220 12.43 7.75 0.10
C MET A 220 11.91 9.09 0.68
N GLU A 221 12.57 10.21 0.36
CA GLU A 221 12.17 11.54 0.83
C GLU A 221 10.80 11.96 0.25
N ARG A 222 10.50 11.60 -1.00
CA ARG A 222 9.18 11.82 -1.60
C ARG A 222 8.08 11.08 -0.84
N ASN A 223 8.33 9.84 -0.43
CA ASN A 223 7.37 9.05 0.31
C ASN A 223 7.13 9.58 1.74
N LEU A 224 8.14 10.19 2.37
CA LEU A 224 7.95 10.91 3.64
C LEU A 224 6.95 12.07 3.55
N GLY A 225 6.78 12.65 2.36
CA GLY A 225 5.79 13.70 2.12
C GLY A 225 4.34 13.22 2.05
N LYS A 226 4.10 11.90 2.09
CA LYS A 226 2.77 11.29 1.97
C LYS A 226 2.30 10.69 3.29
N HIS A 227 0.99 10.45 3.43
CA HIS A 227 0.43 9.78 4.58
C HIS A 227 0.85 8.30 4.63
N PRO A 228 1.39 7.80 5.76
CA PRO A 228 1.80 6.40 5.87
C PRO A 228 0.63 5.48 6.22
N PHE A 229 0.63 4.30 5.61
CA PHE A 229 -0.32 3.23 5.88
C PHE A 229 0.39 1.95 6.34
N ASN A 230 -0.24 1.22 7.25
CA ASN A 230 0.11 -0.17 7.52
C ASN A 230 -0.63 -1.02 6.49
N VAL A 231 0.10 -1.75 5.66
CA VAL A 231 -0.44 -2.50 4.52
C VAL A 231 -0.09 -3.98 4.65
N GLY A 232 -1.07 -4.83 4.40
CA GLY A 232 -0.89 -6.26 4.19
C GLY A 232 -1.49 -6.65 2.84
N VAL A 233 -0.75 -7.42 2.05
CA VAL A 233 -1.23 -7.94 0.77
C VAL A 233 -1.33 -9.44 0.88
N ARG A 234 -2.50 -9.98 0.55
CA ARG A 234 -2.76 -11.42 0.59
C ARG A 234 -3.35 -11.91 -0.72
N GLY A 235 -2.99 -13.12 -1.09
CA GLY A 235 -3.48 -13.85 -2.25
C GLY A 235 -4.12 -15.15 -1.81
N VAL A 236 -5.29 -15.46 -2.36
CA VAL A 236 -5.98 -16.74 -2.14
C VAL A 236 -6.30 -17.34 -3.49
N TYR A 237 -5.90 -18.59 -3.69
CA TYR A 237 -6.26 -19.41 -4.83
C TYR A 237 -7.09 -20.59 -4.33
N ILE A 238 -8.21 -20.84 -4.98
CA ILE A 238 -9.17 -21.89 -4.65
C ILE A 238 -9.42 -22.69 -5.93
N ALA A 239 -9.17 -24.00 -5.88
CA ALA A 239 -9.40 -24.94 -6.96
C ALA A 239 -10.19 -26.16 -6.49
#